data_AF-A0A8J6YEZ2-F1
#
_entry.id   AF-A0A8J6YEZ2-F1
#
_cell.length_a   1.000
_cell.length_b   1.000
_cell.length_c   1.000
_cell.angle_alpha   90.00
_cell.angle_beta   90.00
_cell.angle_gamma   90.00
#
_symmetry.space_group_name_H-M   'P 1'
#
loop_
_entity.id
_entity.type
_entity.pdbx_description
1 polymer ?
#
loop_
_entity_poly.entity_id
_entity_poly.type
_entity_poly.pdbx_seq_one_letter_code
_entity_poly.pdbx_strand_id
1 'polypeptide(L)' 'GSEAAIDAVCECVNIIGGNACTRLESLGLKLRPEPPFSTEGNEPAEASGSIVRAEVIAGETEMDVRVFL' A
#
# COMPACT_ATOMS: atom_id res chain seq x y z
N GLY A 1 4.46 14.59 -8.10
CA GLY A 1 3.07 15.01 -8.40
C GLY A 1 2.74 16.31 -7.69
N SER A 2 1.51 16.83 -7.77
CA SER A 2 1.09 17.91 -6.87
C SER A 2 0.95 17.36 -5.44
N GLU A 3 1.14 18.19 -4.40
CA GLU A 3 0.95 17.76 -2.99
C GLU A 3 -0.41 17.07 -2.79
N ALA A 4 -1.47 17.63 -3.37
CA ALA A 4 -2.81 17.05 -3.30
C ALA A 4 -2.90 15.63 -3.88
N ALA A 5 -2.10 15.31 -4.90
CA ALA A 5 -2.08 13.96 -5.47
C ALA A 5 -1.34 12.99 -4.53
N ILE A 6 -0.24 13.42 -3.93
CA ILE A 6 0.51 12.63 -2.95
C ILE A 6 -0.36 12.34 -1.72
N ASP A 7 -1.05 13.36 -1.21
CA ASP A 7 -1.96 13.23 -0.07
C ASP A 7 -3.10 12.25 -0.38
N ALA A 8 -3.70 12.34 -1.57
CA ALA A 8 -4.75 11.43 -2.00
C ALA A 8 -4.26 9.96 -2.08
N VAL A 9 -3.03 9.74 -2.56
CA VAL A 9 -2.42 8.40 -2.61
C VAL A 9 -2.15 7.88 -1.19
N CYS A 10 -1.57 8.71 -0.31
CA CYS A 10 -1.35 8.35 1.09
C CYS A 10 -2.66 7.95 1.79
N GLU A 11 -3.74 8.71 1.56
CA GLU A 11 -5.04 8.39 2.14
C GLU A 11 -5.61 7.07 1.58
N CYS A 12 -5.42 6.80 0.29
CA CYS A 12 -5.76 5.51 -0.31
C CYS A 12 -5.02 4.35 0.37
N VAL A 13 -3.71 4.52 0.63
CA VAL A 13 -2.89 3.51 1.33
C VAL A 13 -3.37 3.30 2.77
N ASN A 14 -3.73 4.37 3.49
CA ASN A 14 -4.31 4.28 4.83
C ASN A 14 -5.59 3.44 4.86
N ILE A 15 -6.50 3.68 3.91
CA ILE A 15 -7.77 2.96 3.82
C ILE A 15 -7.52 1.47 3.55
N ILE A 16 -6.66 1.15 2.58
CA ILE A 16 -6.31 -0.23 2.22
C ILE A 16 -5.64 -0.93 3.40
N GLY A 17 -4.61 -0.32 3.99
CA GLY A 17 -3.86 -0.88 5.12
C GLY A 17 -4.71 -1.08 6.36
N GLY A 18 -5.55 -0.10 6.71
CA GLY A 18 -6.49 -0.19 7.83
C GLY A 18 -7.48 -1.33 7.65
N ASN A 19 -8.14 -1.41 6.49
CA ASN A 19 -9.08 -2.49 6.19
C ASN A 19 -8.39 -3.88 6.17
N ALA A 20 -7.19 -3.98 5.61
CA ALA A 20 -6.41 -5.22 5.63
C ALA A 20 -6.10 -5.66 7.07
N CYS A 21 -5.65 -4.75 7.93
CA CYS A 21 -5.39 -5.03 9.34
C CYS A 21 -6.66 -5.49 10.06
N THR A 22 -7.79 -4.79 9.91
CA THR A 22 -9.07 -5.20 10.52
C THR A 22 -9.50 -6.60 10.09
N ARG A 23 -9.33 -6.96 8.80
CA ARG A 23 -9.65 -8.31 8.33
C ARG A 23 -8.71 -9.37 8.90
N LEU A 24 -7.41 -9.08 8.96
CA LEU A 24 -6.40 -9.99 9.50
C LEU A 24 -6.54 -10.16 11.02
N GLU A 25 -6.99 -9.14 11.75
CA GLU A 25 -7.30 -9.23 13.17
C GLU A 25 -8.39 -10.27 13.46
N SER A 26 -9.40 -10.40 12.59
CA SER A 26 -10.43 -11.44 12.70
C SER A 26 -9.89 -12.87 12.56
N LEU A 27 -8.69 -13.02 11.98
CA LEU A 27 -7.96 -14.28 11.84
C LEU A 27 -6.93 -14.48 12.97
N GLY A 28 -6.89 -13.58 13.96
CA GLY A 28 -5.99 -13.64 15.11
C GLY A 28 -4.63 -12.94 14.90
N LEU A 29 -4.41 -12.28 13.76
CA LEU A 29 -3.18 -11.55 13.47
C LEU A 29 -3.33 -10.08 13.88
N LYS A 30 -2.54 -9.63 14.86
CA LYS A 30 -2.54 -8.23 15.30
C LYS A 30 -1.43 -7.44 14.60
N LEU A 31 -1.79 -6.74 13.54
CA LEU A 31 -0.90 -5.85 12.81
C LEU A 31 -1.22 -4.39 13.17
N ARG A 32 -0.20 -3.54 13.16
CA ARG A 32 -0.37 -2.08 13.30
C ARG A 32 0.25 -1.42 12.07
N PRO A 33 -0.56 -0.80 11.20
CA PRO A 33 -0.03 -0.12 10.03
C PRO A 33 0.77 1.11 10.48
N GLU A 34 1.93 1.30 9.87
CA GLU A 34 2.71 2.53 10.00
C GLU A 34 2.11 3.62 9.08
N PRO A 35 2.34 4.90 9.39
CA PRO A 35 1.92 5.98 8.49
C PRO A 35 2.53 5.84 7.08
N PRO A 36 1.76 6.08 6.01
CA PRO A 36 2.26 6.00 4.66
C PRO A 36 3.23 7.14 4.37
N PHE A 37 4.19 6.88 3.49
CA PHE A 37 5.12 7.88 2.99
C PHE A 37 5.30 7.69 1.48
N SER A 38 5.49 8.80 0.76
CA SER A 38 5.83 8.76 -0.67
C SER A 38 7.32 8.49 -0.84
N THR A 39 7.64 7.63 -1.80
CA THR A 39 9.01 7.33 -2.24
C THR A 39 9.30 7.90 -3.62
N GLU A 40 8.51 8.87 -4.10
CA GLU A 40 8.71 9.53 -5.40
C GLU A 40 10.17 10.03 -5.50
N GLY A 41 10.94 9.45 -6.43
CA GLY A 41 12.36 9.77 -6.63
C GLY A 41 13.36 9.02 -5.74
N ASN A 42 12.91 8.13 -4.86
CA ASN A 42 13.74 7.27 -4.02
C ASN A 42 13.05 5.91 -3.80
N GLU A 43 12.76 5.23 -4.90
CA GLU A 43 12.09 3.93 -4.88
C GLU A 43 12.91 2.93 -4.05
N PRO A 44 12.29 2.25 -3.07
CA PRO A 44 12.99 1.29 -2.23
C PRO A 44 13.50 0.13 -3.09
N ALA A 45 14.73 -0.31 -2.84
CA ALA A 45 15.25 -1.54 -3.43
C ALA A 45 14.26 -2.69 -3.15
N GLU A 46 14.05 -3.57 -4.13
CA GLU A 46 13.14 -4.71 -3.96
C GLU A 46 13.45 -5.45 -2.66
N ALA A 47 12.47 -5.49 -1.75
CA ALA A 47 12.65 -6.14 -0.47
C ALA A 47 12.90 -7.63 -0.70
N SER A 48 13.96 -8.17 -0.11
CA SER A 48 14.27 -9.59 -0.15
C SER A 48 13.30 -10.35 0.76
N GLY A 49 12.09 -10.62 0.28
CA GLY A 49 11.02 -11.28 1.03
C GLY A 49 9.97 -11.92 0.12
N SER A 50 9.03 -12.64 0.72
CA SER A 50 7.88 -13.16 -0.02
C SER A 50 6.93 -12.01 -0.36
N ILE A 51 6.60 -11.86 -1.64
CA ILE A 51 5.75 -10.77 -2.13
C ILE A 51 4.43 -11.34 -2.63
N VAL A 52 3.33 -10.77 -2.16
CA VAL A 52 2.02 -10.93 -2.80
C VAL A 52 1.78 -9.71 -3.68
N ARG A 53 1.67 -9.93 -4.99
CA ARG A 53 1.50 -8.87 -6.00
C ARG A 53 0.09 -8.92 -6.58
N ALA A 54 -0.51 -7.75 -6.78
CA ALA A 54 -1.78 -7.58 -7.45
C ALA A 54 -1.71 -6.38 -8.40
N GLU A 55 -2.19 -6.56 -9.63
CA GLU A 55 -2.37 -5.47 -10.59
C GLU A 55 -3.81 -4.98 -10.55
N VAL A 56 -3.98 -3.66 -10.51
CA VAL A 56 -5.27 -2.98 -10.44
C VAL A 56 -5.40 -2.09 -11.66
N ILE A 57 -6.51 -2.22 -12.38
CA ILE A 57 -6.82 -1.42 -13.56
C ILE A 57 -7.99 -0.50 -13.24
N ALA A 58 -7.82 0.80 -13.49
CA ALA A 58 -8.85 1.82 -13.32
C ALA A 58 -8.93 2.69 -14.58
N GLY A 59 -9.87 2.37 -15.46
CA GLY A 59 -9.96 3.01 -16.78
C GLY A 59 -8.78 2.61 -17.66
N GLU A 60 -8.01 3.60 -18.12
CA GLU A 60 -6.77 3.39 -18.90
C GLU A 60 -5.51 3.37 -18.01
N THR A 61 -5.68 3.48 -16.69
CA THR A 61 -4.56 3.54 -15.74
C THR A 61 -4.36 2.19 -15.07
N GLU A 62 -3.11 1.78 -14.96
CA GLU A 62 -2.69 0.59 -14.24
C GLU A 62 -1.94 0.97 -12.95
N MET A 63 -2.15 0.21 -11.89
CA MET A 63 -1.47 0.36 -10.61
C MET A 63 -1.02 -1.00 -10.08
N ASP A 64 0.22 -1.07 -9.63
CA ASP A 64 0.81 -2.26 -9.06
C ASP A 64 0.79 -2.19 -7.52
N VAL A 65 0.15 -3.16 -6.87
CA VAL A 65 0.10 -3.27 -5.41
C VAL A 65 0.95 -4.44 -4.97
N ARG A 66 1.92 -4.18 -4.09
CA ARG A 66 2.81 -5.19 -3.53
C ARG A 66 2.66 -5.21 -2.02
N VAL A 67 2.42 -6.39 -1.47
CA VAL A 67 2.40 -6.64 -0.02
C VAL A 67 3.60 -7.50 0.33
N PHE A 68 4.37 -7.02 1.30
CA PHE A 68 5.53 -7.69 1.86
C PHE A 68 5.18 -8.15 3.27
N LEU A 69 5.69 -9.32 3.67
CA LEU A 69 5.57 -9.89 5.02
C LEU A 69 6.94 -10.02 5.65
#